data_AF-A0A0A1DV80-F1
#
_entry.id   AF-A0A0A1DV80-F1
#
_cell.length_a   1.000
_cell.length_b   1.000
_cell.length_c   1.000
_cell.angle_alpha   90.00
_cell.angle_beta   90.00
_cell.angle_gamma   90.00
#
_symmetry.space_group_name_H-M   'P 1'
#
loop_
_entity.id
_entity.type
_entity.pdbx_description
1 polymer ?
#
loop_
_entity_poly.entity_id
_entity_poly.type
_entity_poly.pdbx_seq_one_letter_code
_entity_poly.pdbx_strand_id
1 'polypeptide(L)'
;MTSSARRLLPPALLAVLALAPAAPAGATAAPVAVPEPATAPAAYPAMCDALDLTDEAEIDARALPADDVFAGTVRAVQPTAGDAKRIGYLVAVERPFRGDIDKDKQVLVTIDWPADVDPTVRKARAYLFFTNDRGGRVVADPCTGTALLPGGITPRVTATLRRYLASVEPTAPPSPTPQPVAFDDPGDPLGNPPELGRVLASGGAIALIGVLGLVLVSRLGRRRG
;
A
#
# COMPACT_ATOMS: atom_id res chain seq x y z
N MET A 1 -22.36 10.92 -13.06
CA MET A 1 -21.80 11.58 -14.26
C MET A 1 -20.55 12.34 -13.86
N THR A 2 -19.38 11.68 -13.85
CA THR A 2 -18.11 12.34 -13.52
C THR A 2 -17.08 12.02 -14.61
N SER A 3 -16.54 13.11 -15.15
CA SER A 3 -15.82 13.19 -16.42
C SER A 3 -14.38 12.69 -16.29
N SER A 4 -13.99 11.82 -17.22
CA SER A 4 -12.63 11.29 -17.37
C SER A 4 -11.67 12.38 -17.88
N ALA A 5 -10.73 12.82 -17.04
CA ALA A 5 -9.65 13.72 -17.45
C ALA A 5 -8.50 12.91 -18.07
N ARG A 6 -8.50 12.82 -19.41
CA ARG A 6 -7.37 12.33 -20.21
C ARG A 6 -6.17 13.27 -20.05
N ARG A 7 -5.11 12.82 -19.37
CA ARG A 7 -3.81 13.50 -19.42
C ARG A 7 -3.02 13.01 -20.63
N LEU A 8 -2.89 13.89 -21.63
CA LEU A 8 -1.97 13.75 -22.76
C LEU A 8 -0.56 14.04 -22.25
N LEU A 9 0.31 13.02 -22.25
CA LEU A 9 1.75 13.17 -22.00
C LEU A 9 2.48 13.50 -23.31
N PRO A 10 3.48 14.42 -23.29
CA PRO A 10 4.21 14.85 -24.47
C PRO A 10 5.27 13.83 -24.95
N PRO A 11 5.55 13.78 -26.26
CA PRO A 11 6.57 12.91 -26.84
C PRO A 11 7.93 13.64 -26.81
N ALA A 12 8.74 13.38 -25.78
CA ALA A 12 10.14 13.81 -25.78
C ALA A 12 11.03 12.63 -26.15
N LEU A 13 11.38 12.59 -27.45
CA LEU A 13 12.55 11.91 -27.98
C LEU A 13 13.79 12.28 -27.16
N LEU A 14 14.52 11.28 -26.67
CA LEU A 14 15.97 11.37 -26.48
C LEU A 14 16.57 9.99 -26.74
N ALA A 15 17.02 9.80 -27.98
CA ALA A 15 17.85 8.69 -28.39
C ALA A 15 19.24 8.86 -27.74
N VAL A 16 19.55 8.00 -26.77
CA VAL A 16 20.92 7.83 -26.26
C VAL A 16 21.42 6.49 -26.77
N LEU A 17 22.23 6.55 -27.83
CA LEU A 17 22.98 5.44 -28.38
C LEU A 17 24.14 5.14 -27.42
N ALA A 18 23.93 4.22 -26.48
CA ALA A 18 24.99 3.75 -25.59
C ALA A 18 25.71 2.56 -26.22
N LEU A 19 26.97 2.80 -26.58
CA LEU A 19 27.97 1.86 -27.04
C LEU A 19 28.10 0.70 -26.03
N ALA A 20 27.77 -0.53 -26.45
CA ALA A 20 27.93 -1.72 -25.62
C ALA A 20 29.38 -2.24 -25.73
N PRO A 21 30.16 -2.33 -24.64
CA PRO A 21 31.41 -3.08 -24.65
C PRO A 21 31.09 -4.58 -24.67
N ALA A 22 31.66 -5.29 -25.65
CA ALA A 22 31.64 -6.74 -25.72
C ALA A 22 32.36 -7.34 -24.51
N ALA A 23 31.59 -7.96 -23.62
CA ALA A 23 32.13 -8.69 -22.47
C ALA A 23 32.63 -10.08 -22.92
N PRO A 24 33.81 -10.53 -22.45
CA PRO A 24 34.32 -11.86 -22.74
C PRO A 24 33.47 -12.94 -22.07
N ALA A 25 33.25 -14.04 -22.80
CA ALA A 25 32.62 -15.27 -22.33
C ALA A 25 33.51 -15.94 -21.26
N GLY A 26 33.38 -15.51 -20.01
CA GLY A 26 33.96 -16.19 -18.86
C GLY A 26 33.07 -17.37 -18.45
N ALA A 27 33.63 -18.58 -18.52
CA ALA A 27 33.00 -19.80 -18.02
C ALA A 27 32.61 -19.64 -16.55
N THR A 28 31.31 -19.53 -16.28
CA THR A 28 30.75 -19.51 -14.94
C THR A 28 30.80 -20.92 -14.36
N ALA A 29 31.76 -21.15 -13.46
CA ALA A 29 31.74 -22.30 -12.58
C ALA A 29 30.44 -22.24 -11.75
N ALA A 30 29.57 -23.24 -11.93
CA ALA A 30 28.33 -23.36 -11.18
C ALA A 30 28.66 -23.43 -9.69
N PRO A 31 28.09 -22.55 -8.84
CA PRO A 31 28.27 -22.66 -7.40
C PRO A 31 27.66 -23.98 -6.95
N VAL A 32 28.48 -24.84 -6.34
CA VAL A 32 28.02 -26.05 -5.65
C VAL A 32 27.15 -25.57 -4.48
N ALA A 33 25.83 -25.72 -4.62
CA ALA A 33 24.89 -25.38 -3.58
C ALA A 33 25.15 -26.29 -2.36
N VAL A 34 25.69 -25.70 -1.30
CA VAL A 34 25.84 -26.38 -0.01
C VAL A 34 24.42 -26.57 0.55
N PRO A 35 23.98 -27.80 0.86
CA PRO A 35 22.66 -28.05 1.42
C PRO A 35 22.56 -27.37 2.79
N GLU A 36 21.70 -26.36 2.88
CA GLU A 36 21.42 -25.65 4.12
C GLU A 36 20.74 -26.63 5.10
N PRO A 37 21.21 -26.73 6.35
CA PRO A 37 20.64 -27.65 7.33
C PRO A 37 19.15 -27.36 7.53
N ALA A 38 18.32 -28.38 7.35
CA ALA A 38 16.89 -28.32 7.59
C ALA A 38 16.62 -27.97 9.05
N THR A 39 16.46 -26.68 9.32
CA THR A 39 16.16 -26.16 10.65
C THR A 39 14.75 -26.62 11.02
N ALA A 40 14.65 -27.35 12.13
CA ALA A 40 13.37 -27.83 12.68
C ALA A 40 12.35 -26.69 12.78
N PRO A 41 11.04 -26.96 12.56
CA PRO A 41 10.00 -25.95 12.67
C PRO A 41 9.98 -25.46 14.12
N ALA A 42 10.44 -24.23 14.33
CA ALA A 42 10.39 -23.62 15.65
C ALA A 42 8.94 -23.25 15.98
N ALA A 43 8.55 -23.57 17.20
CA ALA A 43 7.26 -23.20 17.76
C ALA A 43 7.08 -21.67 17.75
N TYR A 44 5.86 -21.22 17.45
CA TYR A 44 5.38 -19.88 17.81
C TYR A 44 5.60 -19.65 19.32
N PRO A 45 5.68 -18.40 19.81
CA PRO A 45 5.74 -18.17 21.24
C PRO A 45 4.55 -18.89 21.87
N ALA A 46 4.78 -19.69 22.91
CA ALA A 46 3.79 -20.54 23.55
C ALA A 46 2.56 -19.78 24.11
N MET A 47 2.57 -18.45 24.00
CA MET A 47 1.51 -17.55 24.44
C MET A 47 0.39 -17.35 23.40
N CYS A 48 0.61 -17.68 22.13
CA CYS A 48 -0.42 -17.53 21.10
C CYS A 48 -0.84 -18.90 20.58
N ASP A 49 -2.14 -19.18 20.64
CA ASP A 49 -2.71 -20.40 20.07
C ASP A 49 -2.57 -20.39 18.54
N ALA A 50 -2.08 -21.51 18.01
CA ALA A 50 -1.99 -21.71 16.57
C ALA A 50 -3.40 -21.73 15.98
N LEU A 51 -3.64 -20.88 14.97
CA LEU A 51 -4.90 -20.86 14.23
C LEU A 51 -5.17 -22.22 13.56
N ASP A 52 -6.30 -22.85 13.87
CA ASP A 52 -6.75 -24.02 13.14
C ASP A 52 -7.41 -23.58 11.82
N LEU A 53 -6.70 -23.77 10.71
CA LEU A 53 -7.21 -23.43 9.38
C LEU A 53 -8.40 -24.31 8.93
N THR A 54 -8.73 -25.35 9.69
CA THR A 54 -9.90 -26.20 9.43
C THR A 54 -11.15 -25.74 10.17
N ASP A 55 -10.99 -24.94 11.23
CA ASP A 55 -12.08 -24.34 12.01
C ASP A 55 -12.54 -23.03 11.37
N GLU A 56 -13.71 -23.07 10.74
CA GLU A 56 -14.35 -21.91 10.12
C GLU A 56 -14.70 -20.83 11.14
N ALA A 57 -15.19 -21.21 12.32
CA ALA A 57 -15.59 -20.26 13.35
C ALA A 57 -14.39 -19.49 13.91
N GLU A 58 -13.23 -20.14 14.02
CA GLU A 58 -12.00 -19.46 14.45
C GLU A 58 -11.51 -18.44 13.42
N ILE A 59 -11.51 -18.82 12.13
CA ILE A 59 -11.15 -17.91 11.04
C ILE A 59 -12.11 -16.72 10.98
N ASP A 60 -13.41 -16.97 11.09
CA ASP A 60 -14.43 -15.92 11.08
C ASP A 60 -14.28 -14.98 12.26
N ALA A 61 -14.03 -15.50 13.47
CA ALA A 61 -13.82 -14.69 14.67
C ALA A 61 -12.61 -13.75 14.54
N ARG A 62 -11.52 -14.20 13.90
CA ARG A 62 -10.33 -13.37 13.63
C ARG A 62 -10.52 -12.41 12.46
N ALA A 63 -11.28 -12.80 11.44
CA ALA A 63 -11.54 -11.98 10.25
C ALA A 63 -12.61 -10.90 10.45
N LEU A 64 -13.58 -11.12 11.34
CA LEU A 64 -14.66 -10.17 11.59
C LEU A 64 -14.16 -8.76 11.97
N PRO A 65 -13.23 -8.59 12.94
CA PRO A 65 -12.71 -7.28 13.30
C PRO A 65 -11.57 -6.79 12.38
N ALA A 66 -11.15 -7.57 11.38
CA ALA A 66 -10.07 -7.18 10.48
C ALA A 66 -10.60 -6.35 9.30
N ASP A 67 -9.87 -5.29 8.94
CA ASP A 67 -10.13 -4.48 7.75
C ASP A 67 -9.64 -5.21 6.49
N ASP A 68 -8.42 -5.77 6.56
CA ASP A 68 -7.84 -6.60 5.50
C ASP A 68 -7.49 -8.01 5.99
N VAL A 69 -7.67 -8.98 5.09
CA VAL A 69 -7.22 -10.35 5.27
C VAL A 69 -6.48 -10.79 4.01
N PHE A 70 -5.19 -11.09 4.15
CA PHE A 70 -4.36 -11.51 3.04
C PHE A 70 -3.30 -12.50 3.49
N ALA A 71 -2.84 -13.34 2.57
CA ALA A 71 -1.68 -14.17 2.79
C ALA A 71 -0.49 -13.67 1.97
N GLY A 72 0.68 -13.69 2.58
CA GLY A 72 1.90 -13.15 1.98
C GLY A 72 3.17 -13.64 2.67
N THR A 73 4.29 -13.39 2.00
CA THR A 73 5.61 -13.78 2.48
C THR A 73 6.36 -12.57 3.03
N VAL A 74 6.90 -12.71 4.24
CA VAL A 74 7.72 -11.67 4.89
C VAL A 74 9.07 -11.57 4.18
N ARG A 75 9.36 -10.40 3.59
CA ARG A 75 10.60 -10.13 2.85
C ARG A 75 11.66 -9.49 3.73
N ALA A 76 11.26 -8.52 4.54
CA ALA A 76 12.17 -7.78 5.39
C ALA A 76 11.53 -7.46 6.74
N VAL A 77 12.39 -7.16 7.72
CA VAL A 77 12.02 -6.69 9.05
C VAL A 77 12.76 -5.38 9.22
N GLN A 78 12.04 -4.31 9.55
CA GLN A 78 12.58 -2.96 9.65
C GLN A 78 11.93 -2.21 10.83
N PRO A 79 12.68 -1.33 11.52
CA PRO A 79 12.08 -0.45 12.52
C PRO A 79 11.01 0.44 11.89
N THR A 80 9.90 0.66 12.60
CA THR A 80 8.87 1.60 12.13
C THR A 80 9.34 3.04 12.38
N ALA A 81 9.11 3.92 11.40
CA ALA A 81 9.50 5.33 11.52
C ALA A 81 8.79 5.98 12.73
N GLY A 82 9.58 6.60 13.60
CA GLY A 82 9.08 7.31 14.79
C GLY A 82 8.91 6.45 16.04
N ASP A 83 9.15 5.14 15.99
CA ASP A 83 9.07 4.27 17.16
C ASP A 83 10.06 3.10 17.06
N ALA A 84 11.24 3.27 17.65
CA ALA A 84 12.31 2.27 17.62
C ALA A 84 11.92 0.94 18.30
N LYS A 85 10.83 0.93 19.08
CA LYS A 85 10.32 -0.28 19.73
C LYS A 85 9.30 -1.03 18.89
N ARG A 86 8.73 -0.39 17.86
CA ARG A 86 7.82 -1.05 16.93
C ARG A 86 8.57 -1.60 15.73
N ILE A 87 8.24 -2.84 15.39
CA ILE A 87 8.86 -3.56 14.29
C ILE A 87 7.84 -3.70 13.17
N GLY A 88 8.22 -3.20 12.00
CA GLY A 88 7.49 -3.34 10.75
C GLY A 88 8.02 -4.51 9.93
N TYR A 89 7.11 -5.27 9.35
CA TYR A 89 7.38 -6.40 8.48
C TYR A 89 6.98 -6.03 7.07
N LEU A 90 7.95 -6.00 6.16
CA LEU A 90 7.66 -5.79 4.74
C LEU A 90 7.16 -7.11 4.16
N VAL A 91 5.87 -7.20 3.89
CA VAL A 91 5.19 -8.40 3.39
C VAL A 91 4.91 -8.25 1.91
N ALA A 92 5.34 -9.23 1.12
CA ALA A 92 4.90 -9.36 -0.27
C ALA A 92 3.57 -10.12 -0.31
N VAL A 93 2.51 -9.44 -0.73
CA VAL A 93 1.14 -9.97 -0.76
C VAL A 93 1.01 -10.95 -1.92
N GLU A 94 0.72 -12.20 -1.61
CA GLU A 94 0.57 -13.26 -2.61
C GLU A 94 -0.89 -13.51 -2.98
N ARG A 95 -1.78 -13.42 -1.99
CA ARG A 95 -3.24 -13.52 -2.18
C ARG A 95 -3.99 -12.60 -1.22
N PRO A 96 -4.71 -11.60 -1.73
CA PRO A 96 -5.73 -10.93 -0.93
C PRO A 96 -7.00 -11.78 -0.87
N PHE A 97 -7.63 -11.81 0.30
CA PHE A 97 -8.93 -12.46 0.53
C PHE A 97 -10.02 -11.44 0.86
N ARG A 98 -9.69 -10.40 1.62
CA ARG A 98 -10.57 -9.30 2.00
C ARG A 98 -9.76 -8.01 2.15
N GLY A 99 -10.42 -6.88 1.98
CA GLY A 99 -9.81 -5.56 2.12
C GLY A 99 -9.46 -4.91 0.78
N ASP A 100 -8.64 -3.87 0.80
CA ASP A 100 -8.25 -3.08 -0.39
C ASP A 100 -6.81 -3.32 -0.85
N ILE A 101 -6.08 -4.18 -0.12
CA ILE A 101 -4.70 -4.56 -0.45
C ILE A 101 -4.66 -5.44 -1.71
N ASP A 102 -4.03 -4.94 -2.77
CA ASP A 102 -3.86 -5.67 -4.02
C ASP A 102 -2.82 -6.81 -3.95
N LYS A 103 -3.00 -7.81 -4.81
CA LYS A 103 -2.00 -8.85 -5.09
C LYS A 103 -0.69 -8.23 -5.59
N ASP A 104 0.43 -8.87 -5.24
CA ASP A 104 1.79 -8.51 -5.67
C ASP A 104 2.28 -7.14 -5.12
N LYS A 105 1.53 -6.51 -4.21
CA LYS A 105 1.98 -5.33 -3.47
C LYS A 105 2.91 -5.71 -2.33
N GLN A 106 3.75 -4.75 -1.95
CA GLN A 106 4.50 -4.80 -0.70
C GLN A 106 3.83 -3.92 0.32
N VAL A 107 3.49 -4.49 1.47
CA VAL A 107 2.80 -3.79 2.56
C VAL A 107 3.68 -3.85 3.79
N LEU A 108 3.81 -2.72 4.49
CA LEU A 108 4.50 -2.67 5.77
C LEU A 108 3.50 -2.95 6.89
N VAL A 109 3.48 -4.18 7.38
CA VAL A 109 2.63 -4.60 8.50
C VAL A 109 3.36 -4.33 9.79
N THR A 110 2.79 -3.50 10.67
CA THR A 110 3.33 -3.31 12.02
C THR A 110 2.68 -4.31 12.97
N ILE A 111 3.48 -5.03 13.75
CA ILE A 111 2.94 -5.91 14.80
C ILE A 111 3.26 -5.27 16.14
N ASP A 112 2.23 -4.97 16.92
CA ASP A 112 2.35 -4.35 18.24
C ASP A 112 2.72 -5.42 19.30
N TRP A 113 3.97 -5.89 19.24
CA TRP A 113 4.50 -6.82 20.26
C TRP A 113 4.60 -6.12 21.64
N PRO A 114 4.29 -6.84 22.73
CA PRO A 114 4.66 -6.39 24.07
C PRO A 114 6.18 -6.16 24.17
N ALA A 115 6.60 -5.19 24.98
CA ALA A 115 8.00 -4.76 25.06
C ALA A 115 8.98 -5.86 25.56
N ASP A 116 8.45 -6.88 26.21
CA ASP A 116 9.15 -8.02 26.80
C ASP A 116 9.10 -9.30 25.95
N VAL A 117 8.45 -9.25 24.78
CA VAL A 117 8.29 -10.40 23.89
C VAL A 117 9.15 -10.22 22.64
N ASP A 118 9.97 -11.22 22.36
CA ASP A 118 10.77 -11.24 21.14
C ASP A 118 9.86 -11.38 19.89
N PRO A 119 10.09 -10.58 18.84
CA PRO A 119 9.34 -10.66 17.59
C PRO A 119 9.53 -12.02 16.92
N THR A 120 8.45 -12.79 16.76
CA THR A 120 8.54 -14.19 16.30
C THR A 120 8.29 -14.39 14.80
N VAL A 121 7.84 -13.36 14.09
CA VAL A 121 7.60 -13.42 12.64
C VAL A 121 8.93 -13.49 11.88
N ARG A 122 9.08 -14.55 11.08
CA ARG A 122 10.32 -14.91 10.39
C ARG A 122 10.30 -14.47 8.94
N LYS A 123 11.46 -14.04 8.45
CA LYS A 123 11.67 -13.75 7.02
C LYS A 123 11.51 -15.03 6.18
N ALA A 124 11.16 -14.85 4.92
CA ALA A 124 10.99 -15.89 3.91
C ALA A 124 9.97 -16.98 4.30
N ARG A 125 9.05 -16.67 5.20
CA ARG A 125 7.92 -17.54 5.55
C ARG A 125 6.62 -16.87 5.14
N ALA A 126 5.68 -17.71 4.74
CA ALA A 126 4.33 -17.32 4.38
C ALA A 126 3.45 -17.29 5.64
N TYR A 127 2.64 -16.26 5.74
CA TYR A 127 1.70 -16.06 6.83
C TYR A 127 0.34 -15.62 6.27
N LEU A 128 -0.71 -15.93 7.01
CA LEU A 128 -2.01 -15.28 6.90
C LEU A 128 -2.03 -14.10 7.86
N PHE A 129 -2.41 -12.93 7.38
CA PHE A 129 -2.48 -11.68 8.12
C PHE A 129 -3.95 -11.26 8.27
N PHE A 130 -4.32 -10.89 9.50
CA PHE A 130 -5.58 -10.25 9.85
C PHE A 130 -5.22 -8.86 10.38
N THR A 131 -5.41 -7.84 9.56
CA THR A 131 -4.90 -6.49 9.84
C THR A 131 -6.01 -5.47 9.98
N ASN A 132 -5.72 -4.42 10.74
CA ASN A 132 -6.57 -3.26 10.92
C ASN A 132 -5.82 -2.02 10.42
N ASP A 133 -6.55 -1.07 9.85
CA ASP A 133 -6.03 0.22 9.45
C ASP A 133 -6.11 1.21 10.61
N ARG A 134 -4.95 1.61 11.15
CA ARG A 134 -4.86 2.56 12.27
C ARG A 134 -3.97 3.74 11.93
N GLY A 135 -4.61 4.85 11.53
CA GLY A 135 -3.93 6.09 11.20
C GLY A 135 -3.06 5.97 9.94
N GLY A 136 -3.59 5.31 8.90
CA GLY A 136 -2.87 5.08 7.64
C GLY A 136 -1.76 4.04 7.73
N ARG A 137 -1.82 3.15 8.73
CA ARG A 137 -0.86 2.06 8.93
C ARG A 137 -1.62 0.75 9.05
N VAL A 138 -1.09 -0.28 8.40
CA VAL A 138 -1.57 -1.65 8.49
C VAL A 138 -0.99 -2.28 9.75
N VAL A 139 -1.83 -2.59 10.72
CA VAL A 139 -1.43 -3.10 12.04
C VAL A 139 -2.03 -4.49 12.27
N ALA A 140 -1.23 -5.42 12.76
CA ALA A 140 -1.68 -6.75 13.18
C ALA A 140 -1.42 -6.96 14.68
N ASP A 141 -2.34 -7.66 15.33
CA ASP A 141 -2.16 -8.15 16.70
C ASP A 141 -1.14 -9.32 16.71
N PRO A 142 -0.24 -9.41 17.71
CA PRO A 142 0.78 -10.45 17.77
C PRO A 142 0.23 -11.89 17.83
N CYS A 143 -0.94 -12.11 18.44
CA CYS A 143 -1.50 -13.46 18.60
C CYS A 143 -2.63 -13.76 17.61
N THR A 144 -3.51 -12.79 17.37
CA THR A 144 -4.70 -12.98 16.53
C THR A 144 -4.49 -12.47 15.10
N GLY A 145 -3.56 -11.53 14.91
CA GLY A 145 -3.31 -10.85 13.63
C GLY A 145 -2.40 -11.59 12.65
N THR A 146 -1.70 -12.64 13.08
CA THR A 146 -0.84 -13.43 12.19
C THR A 146 -0.94 -14.93 12.45
N ALA A 147 -0.94 -15.73 11.39
CA ALA A 147 -0.88 -17.19 11.47
C ALA A 147 0.12 -17.75 10.46
N LEU A 148 1.02 -18.63 10.91
CA LEU A 148 2.01 -19.26 10.06
C LEU A 148 1.37 -20.22 9.05
N LEU A 149 1.78 -20.14 7.79
CA LEU A 149 1.41 -21.08 6.74
C LEU A 149 2.63 -21.95 6.39
N PRO A 150 2.90 -23.07 7.09
CA PRO A 150 4.14 -23.83 6.93
C PRO A 150 4.33 -24.39 5.51
N GLY A 151 3.24 -24.74 4.83
CA GLY A 151 3.24 -25.16 3.43
C GLY A 151 3.01 -24.03 2.42
N GLY A 152 3.02 -22.77 2.88
CA GLY A 152 2.66 -21.62 2.06
C GLY A 152 1.19 -21.61 1.65
N ILE A 153 0.88 -20.77 0.66
CA ILE A 153 -0.45 -20.68 0.07
C ILE A 153 -0.60 -21.79 -0.97
N THR A 154 -1.25 -22.88 -0.57
CA THR A 154 -1.64 -23.95 -1.51
C THR A 154 -3.02 -23.66 -2.13
N PRO A 155 -3.37 -24.28 -3.28
CA PRO A 155 -4.70 -24.16 -3.85
C PRO A 155 -5.82 -24.61 -2.90
N ARG A 156 -5.58 -25.66 -2.10
CA ARG A 156 -6.53 -26.16 -1.09
C ARG A 156 -6.76 -25.12 0.00
N VAL A 157 -5.69 -24.58 0.60
CA VAL A 157 -5.79 -23.52 1.62
C VAL A 157 -6.49 -22.29 1.05
N THR A 158 -6.15 -21.88 -0.17
CA THR A 158 -6.79 -20.74 -0.84
C THR A 158 -8.29 -20.95 -1.02
N ALA A 159 -8.70 -22.15 -1.46
CA ALA A 159 -10.11 -22.47 -1.65
C ALA A 159 -10.88 -22.50 -0.32
N THR A 160 -10.29 -23.09 0.73
CA THR A 160 -10.87 -23.10 2.08
C THR A 160 -11.05 -21.69 2.63
N LEU A 161 -10.00 -20.86 2.60
CA LEU A 161 -10.05 -19.48 3.11
C LEU A 161 -11.05 -18.63 2.34
N ARG A 162 -11.12 -18.76 1.01
CA ARG A 162 -12.13 -18.05 0.21
C ARG A 162 -13.56 -18.45 0.58
N ARG A 163 -13.79 -19.73 0.88
CA ARG A 163 -15.12 -20.20 1.26
C ARG A 163 -15.52 -19.64 2.61
N TYR A 164 -14.66 -19.74 3.62
CA TYR A 164 -14.95 -19.26 4.97
C TYR A 164 -15.08 -17.73 5.01
N LEU A 165 -14.18 -17.01 4.34
CA LEU A 165 -14.22 -15.54 4.31
C LEU A 165 -15.31 -14.96 3.41
N ALA A 166 -16.01 -15.77 2.60
CA ALA A 166 -17.11 -15.29 1.77
C ALA A 166 -18.39 -15.01 2.57
N SER A 167 -18.58 -15.67 3.72
CA SER A 167 -19.73 -15.46 4.62
C SER A 167 -19.50 -14.34 5.64
N VAL A 168 -18.25 -13.91 5.83
CA VAL A 168 -17.93 -12.81 6.74
C VAL A 168 -18.32 -11.50 6.08
N GLU A 169 -19.52 -11.02 6.40
CA GLU A 169 -19.99 -9.74 5.93
C GLU A 169 -19.10 -8.63 6.51
N PRO A 170 -18.56 -7.72 5.67
CA PRO A 170 -17.78 -6.60 6.17
C PRO A 170 -18.63 -5.82 7.18
N THR A 171 -18.06 -5.54 8.35
CA THR A 171 -18.71 -4.62 9.29
C THR A 171 -18.93 -3.31 8.54
N ALA A 172 -20.21 -2.95 8.33
CA ALA A 172 -20.54 -1.72 7.61
C ALA A 172 -19.79 -0.57 8.29
N PRO A 173 -19.14 0.32 7.51
CA PRO A 173 -18.46 1.47 8.11
C PRO A 173 -19.48 2.20 8.97
N PRO A 174 -19.09 2.70 10.17
CA PRO A 174 -20.02 3.39 11.04
C PRO A 174 -20.67 4.50 10.24
N SER A 175 -22.01 4.46 10.12
CA SER A 175 -22.75 5.52 9.45
C SER A 175 -22.29 6.84 10.07
N PRO A 176 -21.81 7.81 9.26
CA PRO A 176 -21.31 9.06 9.81
C PRO A 176 -22.43 9.63 10.67
N THR A 177 -22.15 9.86 11.95
CA THR A 177 -23.10 10.56 12.82
C THR A 177 -23.43 11.87 12.11
N PRO A 178 -24.71 12.14 11.79
CA PRO A 178 -25.07 13.37 11.10
C PRO A 178 -24.52 14.52 11.92
N GLN A 179 -23.46 15.17 11.44
CA GLN A 179 -23.00 16.40 12.06
C GLN A 179 -24.14 17.39 11.84
N PRO A 180 -24.75 17.94 12.90
CA PRO A 180 -25.75 18.96 12.72
C PRO A 180 -25.10 20.08 11.93
N VAL A 181 -25.55 20.23 10.69
CA VAL A 181 -25.13 21.32 9.83
C VAL A 181 -25.79 22.54 10.44
N ALA A 182 -25.05 23.25 11.30
CA ALA A 182 -25.45 24.58 11.71
C ALA A 182 -25.33 25.43 10.45
N PHE A 183 -26.47 25.73 9.84
CA PHE A 183 -26.54 26.83 8.90
C PHE A 183 -26.32 28.08 9.74
N ASP A 184 -25.16 28.74 9.56
CA ASP A 184 -25.01 30.10 10.04
C ASP A 184 -26.16 30.91 9.44
N ASP A 185 -27.00 31.47 10.31
CA ASP A 185 -27.99 32.45 9.91
C ASP A 185 -27.21 33.56 9.18
N PRO A 186 -27.53 33.92 7.93
CA PRO A 186 -26.80 34.95 7.20
C PRO A 186 -27.03 36.30 7.90
N GLY A 187 -26.24 36.56 8.94
CA GLY A 187 -26.33 37.74 9.80
C GLY A 187 -25.92 39.03 9.10
N ASP A 188 -25.67 38.98 7.79
CA ASP A 188 -25.36 40.17 7.01
C ASP A 188 -25.80 40.00 5.54
N PRO A 189 -26.99 40.49 5.13
CA PRO A 189 -27.41 40.52 3.73
C PRO A 189 -26.54 41.45 2.86
N LEU A 190 -25.56 42.14 3.44
CA LEU A 190 -24.59 43.00 2.76
C LEU A 190 -23.14 42.59 3.05
N GLY A 191 -22.91 41.35 3.52
CA GLY A 191 -21.58 40.81 3.80
C GLY A 191 -20.59 41.17 2.70
N ASN A 192 -19.54 41.92 3.09
CA ASN A 192 -18.56 42.52 2.20
C ASN A 192 -18.22 41.57 1.04
N PRO A 193 -18.43 41.98 -0.23
CA PRO A 193 -18.19 41.11 -1.36
C PRO A 193 -16.76 40.58 -1.28
N PRO A 194 -16.54 39.27 -1.47
CA PRO A 194 -15.20 38.69 -1.41
C PRO A 194 -14.28 39.49 -2.30
N GLU A 195 -13.13 39.93 -1.76
CA GLU A 195 -12.20 40.77 -2.50
C GLU A 195 -11.77 40.05 -3.78
N LEU A 196 -12.35 40.50 -4.91
CA LEU A 196 -12.05 40.05 -6.27
C LEU A 196 -10.55 40.18 -6.63
N GLY A 197 -9.76 40.83 -5.77
CA GLY A 197 -8.31 40.97 -5.89
C GLY A 197 -7.56 39.63 -5.92
N ARG A 198 -8.08 38.55 -5.32
CA ARG A 198 -7.42 37.23 -5.36
C ARG A 198 -7.64 36.44 -6.65
N VAL A 199 -8.63 36.79 -7.47
CA VAL A 199 -8.93 36.06 -8.73
C VAL A 199 -8.15 36.63 -9.92
N LEU A 200 -7.73 37.90 -9.85
CA LEU A 200 -6.93 38.52 -10.92
C LEU A 200 -5.45 38.08 -10.92
N ALA A 201 -4.92 37.57 -9.80
CA ALA A 201 -3.50 37.26 -9.66
C ALA A 201 -3.04 36.03 -10.48
N SER A 202 -3.88 35.01 -10.63
CA SER A 202 -3.51 33.77 -11.34
C SER A 202 -3.75 33.83 -12.86
N GLY A 203 -4.55 34.78 -13.35
CA GLY A 203 -4.84 34.95 -14.79
C GLY A 203 -3.77 35.73 -15.57
N GLY A 204 -3.02 36.62 -14.92
CA GLY A 204 -2.07 37.51 -15.60
C GLY A 204 -0.86 36.80 -16.23
N ALA A 205 -0.38 35.71 -15.62
CA ALA A 205 0.81 35.00 -16.09
C ALA A 205 0.61 34.36 -17.48
N ILE A 206 -0.60 33.86 -17.78
CA ILE A 206 -0.92 33.21 -19.05
C ILE A 206 -0.95 34.25 -20.18
N ALA A 207 -1.48 35.45 -19.92
CA ALA A 207 -1.50 36.54 -20.91
C ALA A 207 -0.08 37.02 -21.26
N LEU A 208 0.83 37.11 -20.27
CA LEU A 208 2.23 37.50 -20.51
C LEU A 208 2.98 36.50 -21.39
N ILE A 209 2.77 35.20 -21.20
CA ILE A 209 3.40 34.16 -22.05
C ILE A 209 2.89 34.27 -23.50
N GLY A 210 1.58 34.51 -23.70
CA GLY A 210 0.99 34.69 -25.02
C GLY A 210 1.55 35.91 -25.77
N VAL A 211 1.66 37.06 -25.09
CA VAL A 211 2.22 38.29 -25.69
C VAL A 211 3.70 38.12 -26.02
N LEU A 212 4.49 37.48 -25.14
CA LEU A 212 5.92 37.26 -25.38
C LEU A 212 6.15 36.34 -26.60
N GLY A 213 5.34 35.28 -26.73
CA GLY A 213 5.36 34.39 -27.89
C GLY A 213 5.05 35.14 -29.20
N LEU A 214 4.05 36.02 -29.20
CA LEU A 214 3.66 36.79 -30.38
C LEU A 214 4.78 37.76 -30.82
N VAL A 215 5.42 38.44 -29.88
CA VAL A 215 6.54 39.36 -30.16
C VAL A 215 7.72 38.62 -30.80
N LEU A 216 8.06 37.43 -30.29
CA LEU A 216 9.14 36.61 -30.85
C LEU A 216 8.86 36.18 -32.29
N VAL A 217 7.63 35.74 -32.59
CA VAL A 217 7.22 35.34 -33.95
C VAL A 217 7.28 36.54 -34.91
N SER A 218 6.80 37.71 -34.48
CA SER A 218 6.83 38.92 -35.32
C SER A 218 8.26 39.35 -35.70
N ARG A 219 9.22 39.17 -34.79
CA ARG A 219 10.62 39.56 -35.00
C ARG A 219 11.35 38.63 -35.96
N LEU A 220 11.01 37.34 -36.00
CA LEU A 220 11.56 36.40 -36.97
C LEU A 220 11.02 36.63 -38.39
N GLY A 221 9.74 37.02 -38.52
CA GLY A 221 9.13 37.33 -39.82
C GLY A 221 9.79 38.52 -40.53
N ARG A 222 10.19 39.55 -39.78
CA ARG A 222 10.80 40.78 -40.32
C ARG A 222 12.25 40.59 -40.82
N ARG A 223 12.91 39.45 -40.57
CA ARG A 223 14.27 39.18 -41.07
C ARG A 223 14.31 38.40 -42.39
N ARG A 224 13.16 37.97 -42.92
CA ARG A 224 13.05 37.19 -44.16
C ARG A 224 12.40 37.94 -45.32
N GLY A 225 12.11 39.23 -45.16
CA GLY A 225 11.75 40.16 -46.24
C GLY A 225 12.79 41.25 -46.32
#